data_AF-A0A1S8WYU0-F1
#
_entry.id   AF-A0A1S8WYU0-F1
#
_cell.length_a   1.000
_cell.length_b   1.000
_cell.length_c   1.000
_cell.angle_alpha   90.00
_cell.angle_beta   90.00
_cell.angle_gamma   90.00
#
_symmetry.space_group_name_H-M   'P 1'
#
loop_
_entity.id
_entity.type
_entity.pdbx_description
1 polymer ?
#
loop_
_entity_poly.entity_id
_entity_poly.type
_entity_poly.pdbx_seq_one_letter_code
_entity_poly.pdbx_strand_id
1 'polypeptide(L)'
;QERVQLLESVLAARATVAFHKGNYSELYNLLESHSFSVEHHSRLQSLWLRAHYAEEEKAKGRVLGAVAKYRIRRKFPLPRTIWDGEETSYCFKEKSRTLLREWYNHNPYPSPRDKRELAETTGLTTTQVSNWFKNRRQRDRAIDFNGSRQGEHRTAGIIEGNEEQSI
;
A
#
# COMPACT_ATOMS: atom_id res chain seq x y z
N GLN A 1 16.61 25.28 24.02
CA GLN A 1 16.65 23.81 23.90
C GLN A 1 15.71 23.13 24.90
N GLU A 2 15.93 23.29 26.20
CA GLU A 2 15.24 22.52 27.27
C GLU A 2 13.71 22.72 27.34
N ARG A 3 13.22 23.96 27.18
CA ARG A 3 11.77 24.27 27.17
C ARG A 3 11.01 23.59 26.03
N VAL A 4 11.65 23.41 24.87
CA VAL A 4 11.03 22.76 23.70
C VAL A 4 10.97 21.25 23.91
N GLN A 5 12.04 20.64 24.43
CA GLN A 5 12.06 19.22 24.79
C GLN A 5 11.04 18.88 25.90
N LEU A 6 10.86 19.78 26.87
CA LEU A 6 9.84 19.62 27.91
C LEU A 6 8.42 19.65 27.33
N LEU A 7 8.16 20.57 26.38
CA LEU A 7 6.87 20.66 25.69
C LEU A 7 6.59 19.40 24.84
N GLU A 8 7.58 18.94 24.07
CA GLU A 8 7.47 17.70 23.30
C GLU A 8 7.24 16.48 24.19
N SER A 9 7.91 16.41 25.34
CA SER A 9 7.71 15.35 26.34
C SER A 9 6.29 15.37 26.92
N VAL A 10 5.75 16.55 27.22
CA VAL A 10 4.35 16.71 27.69
C VAL A 10 3.37 16.29 26.60
N LEU A 11 3.59 16.70 25.36
CA LEU A 11 2.74 16.30 24.22
C LEU A 11 2.81 14.79 23.97
N ALA A 12 3.99 14.18 24.05
CA ALA A 12 4.17 12.73 23.91
C ALA A 12 3.51 11.95 25.07
N ALA A 13 3.57 12.48 26.30
CA ALA A 13 2.86 11.92 27.43
C ALA A 13 1.33 12.00 27.23
N ARG A 14 0.81 13.14 26.77
CA ARG A 14 -0.60 13.32 26.46
C ARG A 14 -1.08 12.37 25.34
N ALA A 15 -0.29 12.21 24.28
CA ALA A 15 -0.55 11.23 23.22
C ALA A 15 -0.61 9.80 23.78
N THR A 16 0.32 9.44 24.67
CA THR A 16 0.31 8.14 25.37
C THR A 16 -0.97 7.96 26.18
N VAL A 17 -1.39 8.97 26.94
CA VAL A 17 -2.62 8.92 27.74
C VAL A 17 -3.86 8.77 26.85
N ALA A 18 -3.94 9.51 25.74
CA ALA A 18 -5.04 9.39 24.77
C ALA A 18 -5.15 7.96 24.20
N PHE A 19 -4.01 7.34 23.87
CA PHE A 19 -3.96 5.95 23.42
C PHE A 19 -4.52 4.97 24.47
N HIS A 20 -4.10 5.08 25.74
CA HIS A 20 -4.56 4.18 26.81
C HIS A 20 -6.04 4.37 27.15
N LYS A 21 -6.59 5.58 26.98
CA LYS A 21 -8.02 5.87 27.15
C LYS A 21 -8.85 5.42 25.95
N GLY A 22 -8.24 4.96 24.86
CA GLY A 22 -8.93 4.61 23.62
C GLY A 22 -9.44 5.83 22.84
N ASN A 23 -8.98 7.04 23.16
CA ASN A 23 -9.32 8.26 22.44
C ASN A 23 -8.35 8.46 21.26
N TYR A 24 -8.52 7.65 20.22
CA TYR A 24 -7.61 7.67 19.08
C TYR A 24 -7.72 8.95 18.24
N SER A 25 -8.90 9.58 18.18
CA SER A 25 -9.08 10.87 17.50
C SER A 25 -8.18 11.96 18.07
N GLU A 26 -8.08 12.06 19.40
CA GLU A 26 -7.17 13.01 20.04
C GLU A 26 -5.69 12.66 19.78
N LEU A 27 -5.34 11.37 19.81
CA LEU A 27 -4.01 10.91 19.46
C LEU A 27 -3.61 11.34 18.04
N TYR A 28 -4.47 11.10 17.04
CA TYR A 28 -4.18 11.46 15.65
C TYR A 28 -4.01 12.97 15.49
N ASN A 29 -4.93 13.76 16.06
CA ASN A 29 -4.83 15.21 16.03
C ASN A 29 -3.53 15.72 16.65
N LEU A 30 -3.11 15.19 17.81
CA LEU A 30 -1.86 15.58 18.46
C LEU A 30 -0.64 15.27 17.59
N LEU A 31 -0.62 14.09 16.98
CA LEU A 31 0.50 13.66 16.14
C LEU A 31 0.55 14.41 14.81
N GLU A 32 -0.57 14.80 14.22
CA GLU A 32 -0.61 15.55 12.95
C GLU A 32 -0.36 17.05 13.12
N SER A 33 -0.70 17.63 14.28
CA SER A 33 -0.63 19.08 14.51
C SER A 33 0.72 19.59 15.04
N HIS A 34 1.54 18.73 15.64
CA HIS A 34 2.80 19.12 16.26
C HIS A 34 3.97 18.34 15.67
N SER A 35 5.02 19.03 15.25
CA SER A 35 6.28 18.40 14.86
C SER A 35 7.06 17.95 16.10
N PHE A 36 7.63 16.76 16.06
CA PHE A 36 8.43 16.21 17.15
C PHE A 36 9.89 16.04 16.74
N SER A 37 10.80 16.07 17.71
CA SER A 37 12.20 15.69 17.50
C SER A 37 12.33 14.18 17.24
N VAL A 38 13.40 13.80 16.55
CA VAL A 38 13.69 12.40 16.14
C VAL A 38 13.70 11.43 17.33
N GLU A 39 14.10 11.90 18.52
CA GLU A 39 14.11 11.12 19.75
C GLU A 39 12.73 10.54 20.12
N HIS A 40 11.65 11.26 19.79
CA HIS A 40 10.28 10.84 20.09
C HIS A 40 9.64 10.04 18.94
N HIS A 41 10.18 10.12 17.72
CA HIS A 41 9.58 9.53 16.51
C HIS A 41 9.26 8.05 16.66
N SER A 42 10.23 7.21 17.06
CA SER A 42 10.03 5.75 17.18
C SER A 42 8.85 5.39 18.10
N ARG A 43 8.73 6.08 19.24
CA ARG A 43 7.63 5.86 20.19
C ARG A 43 6.29 6.32 19.63
N LEU A 44 6.24 7.51 19.01
CA LEU A 44 5.00 8.08 18.48
C LEU A 44 4.50 7.34 17.24
N GLN A 45 5.40 6.89 16.36
CA GLN A 45 5.10 6.03 15.21
C GLN A 45 4.49 4.71 15.66
N SER A 46 5.04 4.11 16.74
CA SER A 46 4.47 2.90 17.34
C SER A 46 3.05 3.13 17.84
N LEU A 47 2.78 4.26 18.51
CA LEU A 47 1.43 4.61 18.97
C LEU A 47 0.45 4.81 17.80
N TRP A 48 0.84 5.54 16.76
CA TRP A 48 0.03 5.73 15.54
C TRP A 48 -0.39 4.40 14.93
N LEU A 49 0.57 3.51 14.68
CA LEU A 49 0.30 2.21 14.06
C LEU A 49 -0.54 1.31 14.96
N ARG A 50 -0.25 1.27 16.27
CA ARG A 50 -1.01 0.46 17.23
C ARG A 50 -2.44 0.96 17.37
N ALA A 51 -2.68 2.26 17.33
CA ALA A 51 -4.02 2.84 17.40
C ALA A 51 -4.87 2.39 16.20
N HIS A 52 -4.35 2.55 14.98
CA HIS A 52 -5.06 2.08 13.79
C HIS A 52 -5.25 0.56 13.75
N TYR A 53 -4.29 -0.21 14.26
CA TYR A 53 -4.48 -1.67 14.40
C TYR A 53 -5.61 -1.98 15.39
N ALA A 54 -5.63 -1.33 16.55
CA ALA A 54 -6.65 -1.57 17.57
C ALA A 54 -8.05 -1.20 17.08
N GLU A 55 -8.21 -0.09 16.35
CA GLU A 55 -9.50 0.29 15.74
C GLU A 55 -9.99 -0.75 14.74
N GLU A 56 -9.09 -1.22 13.86
CA GLU A 56 -9.47 -2.20 12.84
C GLU A 56 -9.70 -3.60 13.44
N GLU A 57 -8.97 -4.00 14.49
CA GLU A 57 -9.20 -5.23 15.26
C GLU A 57 -10.57 -5.18 15.94
N LYS A 58 -10.90 -4.05 16.57
CA LYS A 58 -12.21 -3.83 17.20
C LYS A 58 -13.34 -3.85 16.18
N ALA A 59 -13.18 -3.20 15.04
CA ALA A 59 -14.18 -3.15 13.99
C ALA A 59 -14.45 -4.53 13.35
N LYS A 60 -13.43 -5.39 13.25
CA LYS A 60 -13.54 -6.72 12.62
C LYS A 60 -13.72 -7.87 13.61
N GLY A 61 -13.59 -7.62 14.91
CA GLY A 61 -13.70 -8.64 15.95
C GLY A 61 -12.66 -9.76 15.85
N ARG A 62 -11.52 -9.51 15.19
CA ARG A 62 -10.46 -10.52 14.99
C ARG A 62 -9.08 -9.89 14.98
N VAL A 63 -8.07 -10.68 15.38
CA VAL A 63 -6.66 -10.27 15.32
C VAL A 63 -6.22 -10.01 13.87
N LEU A 64 -5.44 -8.95 13.66
CA LEU A 64 -4.96 -8.61 12.32
C LEU A 64 -3.74 -9.44 11.93
N GLY A 65 -3.87 -10.15 10.80
CA GLY A 65 -2.73 -10.75 10.11
C GLY A 65 -1.82 -9.72 9.43
N ALA A 66 -0.64 -10.16 9.01
CA ALA A 66 0.39 -9.30 8.39
C ALA A 66 -0.12 -8.48 7.19
N VAL A 67 -0.95 -9.09 6.33
CA VAL A 67 -1.52 -8.41 5.14
C VAL A 67 -2.49 -7.29 5.54
N ALA A 68 -3.29 -7.49 6.58
CA ALA A 68 -4.22 -6.48 7.05
C ALA A 68 -3.46 -5.29 7.68
N LYS A 69 -2.43 -5.58 8.49
CA LYS A 69 -1.51 -4.54 9.01
C LYS A 69 -0.83 -3.76 7.89
N TYR A 70 -0.39 -4.43 6.82
CA TYR A 70 0.16 -3.76 5.63
C TYR A 70 -0.85 -2.82 4.97
N ARG A 71 -2.10 -3.25 4.77
CA ARG A 71 -3.16 -2.39 4.20
C ARG A 71 -3.42 -1.15 5.05
N ILE A 72 -3.39 -1.29 6.38
CA ILE A 72 -3.55 -0.17 7.30
C ILE A 72 -2.41 0.84 7.15
N ARG A 73 -1.14 0.39 7.15
CA ARG A 73 0.03 1.26 6.93
C ARG A 73 -0.06 2.04 5.61
N ARG A 74 -0.67 1.43 4.58
CA ARG A 74 -0.89 2.08 3.28
C ARG A 74 -2.06 3.05 3.28
N LYS A 75 -3.10 2.78 4.04
CA LYS A 75 -4.28 3.64 4.16
C LYS A 75 -4.01 4.86 5.03
N PHE A 76 -3.20 4.67 6.08
CA PHE A 76 -2.85 5.68 7.08
C PHE A 76 -1.33 5.78 7.21
N PRO A 77 -0.66 6.45 6.25
CA PRO A 77 0.79 6.66 6.31
C PRO A 77 1.16 7.48 7.55
N LEU A 78 2.41 7.34 8.00
CA LEU A 78 2.90 8.14 9.12
C LEU A 78 2.90 9.63 8.74
N PRO A 79 2.40 10.53 9.61
CA PRO A 79 2.42 11.96 9.32
C PRO A 79 3.85 12.50 9.36
N ARG A 80 4.14 13.51 8.52
CA ARG A 80 5.48 14.13 8.37
C ARG A 80 6.02 14.77 9.65
N THR A 81 5.16 14.98 10.64
CA THR A 81 5.47 15.48 11.97
C THR A 81 6.23 14.48 12.85
N ILE A 82 6.10 13.19 12.57
CA ILE A 82 6.76 12.08 13.29
C ILE A 82 7.57 11.18 12.34
N TRP A 83 7.77 11.62 11.09
CA TRP A 83 8.48 10.90 10.04
C TRP A 83 9.20 11.91 9.14
N ASP A 84 10.51 11.75 8.96
CA ASP A 84 11.38 12.59 8.12
C ASP A 84 11.13 12.45 6.61
N GLY A 85 10.24 11.55 6.21
CA GLY A 85 9.82 11.42 4.83
C GLY A 85 10.69 10.47 4.01
N GLU A 86 11.53 9.63 4.64
CA GLU A 86 12.15 8.52 3.91
C GLU A 86 11.05 7.57 3.43
N GLU A 87 10.66 7.72 2.17
CA GLU A 87 9.64 6.90 1.56
C GLU A 87 10.17 5.47 1.47
N THR A 88 9.55 4.52 2.16
CA THR A 88 9.78 3.11 1.87
C THR A 88 9.16 2.83 0.50
N SER A 89 9.89 3.13 -0.58
CA SER A 89 9.42 2.85 -1.94
C SER A 89 9.31 1.34 -2.11
N TYR A 90 8.11 0.83 -1.84
CA TYR A 90 7.73 -0.56 -2.11
C TYR A 90 7.69 -0.86 -3.62
N CYS A 91 7.77 0.18 -4.46
CA CYS A 91 7.96 0.07 -5.89
C CYS A 91 9.46 0.03 -6.20
N PHE A 92 9.90 -1.00 -6.93
CA PHE A 92 11.25 -1.03 -7.48
C PHE A 92 11.53 0.24 -8.30
N LYS A 93 12.81 0.65 -8.38
CA LYS A 93 13.23 1.75 -9.26
C LYS A 93 12.74 1.51 -10.70
N GLU A 94 12.40 2.57 -11.43
CA GLU A 94 11.80 2.44 -12.78
C GLU A 94 12.68 1.62 -13.74
N LYS A 95 14.01 1.72 -13.62
CA LYS A 95 14.97 0.87 -14.34
C LYS A 95 14.73 -0.63 -14.10
N SER A 96 14.64 -1.04 -12.83
CA SER A 96 14.38 -2.43 -12.44
C SER A 96 13.01 -2.89 -12.92
N ARG A 97 11.99 -2.02 -12.90
CA ARG A 97 10.63 -2.33 -13.40
C ARG A 97 10.61 -2.58 -14.90
N THR A 98 11.35 -1.78 -15.67
CA THR A 98 11.45 -1.89 -17.12
C THR A 98 12.09 -3.22 -17.50
N LEU A 99 13.24 -3.54 -16.89
CA LEU A 99 13.93 -4.82 -17.12
C LEU A 99 13.06 -6.04 -16.80
N LEU A 100 12.33 -6.01 -15.67
CA LEU A 100 11.43 -7.11 -15.31
C LEU A 100 10.27 -7.27 -16.30
N ARG A 101 9.70 -6.17 -16.81
CA ARG A 101 8.63 -6.21 -17.82
C ARG A 101 9.13 -6.75 -19.16
N GLU A 102 10.27 -6.25 -19.62
CA GLU A 102 10.90 -6.71 -20.86
C GLU A 102 11.19 -8.20 -20.80
N TRP A 103 11.79 -8.67 -19.70
CA TRP A 103 12.06 -10.09 -19.51
C TRP A 103 10.76 -10.91 -19.49
N TYR A 104 9.72 -10.44 -18.80
CA TYR A 104 8.43 -11.12 -18.73
C TYR A 104 7.77 -11.31 -20.08
N ASN A 105 7.88 -10.33 -20.99
CA ASN A 105 7.35 -10.43 -22.34
C ASN A 105 8.05 -11.54 -23.15
N HIS A 106 9.33 -11.80 -22.88
CA HIS A 106 10.08 -12.88 -23.51
C HIS A 106 9.83 -14.24 -22.85
N ASN A 107 9.82 -14.28 -21.51
CA ASN A 107 9.59 -15.50 -20.75
C ASN A 107 8.85 -15.17 -19.43
N PRO A 108 7.60 -15.64 -19.23
CA PRO A 108 6.89 -15.44 -17.96
C PRO A 108 7.35 -16.35 -16.80
N TYR A 109 8.21 -17.34 -17.06
CA TYR A 109 8.62 -18.38 -16.11
C TYR A 109 10.15 -18.52 -16.05
N PRO A 110 10.84 -17.59 -15.34
CA PRO A 110 12.30 -17.65 -15.20
C PRO A 110 12.77 -18.85 -14.40
N SER A 111 13.86 -19.46 -14.86
CA SER A 111 14.55 -20.53 -14.13
C SER A 111 15.24 -19.98 -12.87
N PRO A 112 15.67 -20.83 -11.92
CA PRO A 112 16.44 -20.40 -10.76
C PRO A 112 17.75 -19.68 -11.11
N ARG A 113 18.33 -19.95 -12.29
CA ARG A 113 19.50 -19.23 -12.80
C ARG A 113 19.10 -17.84 -13.28
N ASP A 114 18.09 -17.73 -14.13
CA ASP A 114 17.64 -16.44 -14.68
C ASP A 114 17.16 -15.49 -13.58
N LYS A 115 16.53 -16.03 -12.53
CA LYS A 115 16.15 -15.24 -11.35
C LYS A 115 17.34 -14.64 -10.60
N ARG A 116 18.49 -15.33 -10.57
CA ARG A 116 19.72 -14.81 -9.95
C ARG A 116 20.32 -13.71 -10.80
N GLU A 117 20.41 -13.92 -12.11
CA GLU A 117 20.88 -12.91 -13.06
C GLU A 117 20.00 -11.65 -13.06
N LEU A 118 18.68 -11.82 -13.02
CA LEU A 118 17.74 -10.71 -12.89
C LEU A 118 17.91 -9.98 -11.55
N ALA A 119 18.12 -10.71 -10.45
CA ALA A 119 18.37 -10.11 -9.14
C ALA A 119 19.63 -9.23 -9.17
N GLU A 120 20.73 -9.75 -9.72
CA GLU A 120 21.99 -9.03 -9.90
C GLU A 120 21.82 -7.79 -10.77
N THR A 121 21.19 -7.93 -11.94
CA THR A 121 21.02 -6.84 -12.91
C THR A 121 20.08 -5.74 -12.41
N THR A 122 19.03 -6.12 -11.66
CA THR A 122 18.02 -5.18 -11.16
C THR A 122 18.34 -4.61 -9.80
N GLY A 123 19.37 -5.12 -9.11
CA GLY A 123 19.70 -4.79 -7.72
C GLY A 123 18.62 -5.24 -6.72
N LEU A 124 17.86 -6.28 -7.06
CA LEU A 124 16.81 -6.84 -6.22
C LEU A 124 17.25 -8.17 -5.63
N THR A 125 16.57 -8.63 -4.60
CA THR A 125 16.74 -10.00 -4.09
C THR A 125 16.04 -11.00 -5.01
N THR A 126 16.55 -12.23 -5.07
CA THR A 126 15.93 -13.34 -5.80
C THR A 126 14.48 -13.61 -5.37
N THR A 127 14.16 -13.37 -4.10
CA THR A 127 12.80 -13.42 -3.54
C THR A 127 11.90 -12.32 -4.11
N GLN A 128 12.39 -11.08 -4.19
CA GLN A 128 11.66 -9.96 -4.79
C GLN A 128 11.36 -10.21 -6.27
N VAL A 129 12.34 -10.72 -7.03
CA VAL A 129 12.16 -11.13 -8.43
C VAL A 129 11.11 -12.25 -8.52
N SER A 130 11.25 -13.33 -7.74
CA SER A 130 10.28 -14.43 -7.73
C SER A 130 8.85 -13.97 -7.43
N ASN A 131 8.68 -13.11 -6.43
CA ASN A 131 7.39 -12.56 -6.05
C ASN A 131 6.81 -11.66 -7.14
N TRP A 132 7.65 -10.86 -7.82
CA TRP A 132 7.21 -10.02 -8.91
C TRP A 132 6.60 -10.84 -10.06
N PHE A 133 7.30 -11.90 -10.51
CA PHE A 133 6.81 -12.78 -11.57
C PHE A 133 5.53 -13.51 -11.17
N LYS A 134 5.46 -14.02 -9.93
CA LYS A 134 4.25 -14.64 -9.38
C LYS A 134 3.07 -13.67 -9.40
N ASN A 135 3.27 -12.45 -8.89
CA ASN A 135 2.22 -11.43 -8.81
C ASN A 135 1.82 -10.89 -10.19
N ARG A 136 2.73 -10.86 -11.17
CA ARG A 136 2.41 -10.48 -12.55
C ARG A 136 1.49 -11.51 -13.21
N ARG A 137 1.83 -12.80 -13.16
CA ARG A 137 0.96 -13.88 -13.67
C ARG A 137 -0.39 -13.98 -12.97
N GLN A 138 -0.48 -13.63 -11.69
CA GLN A 138 -1.76 -13.54 -10.99
C GLN A 138 -2.63 -12.40 -11.51
N ARG A 139 -2.05 -11.24 -11.81
CA ARG A 139 -2.77 -10.10 -12.39
C ARG A 139 -3.26 -10.37 -13.80
N ASP A 140 -2.44 -11.02 -14.63
CA ASP A 140 -2.81 -11.33 -16.02
C ASP A 140 -4.02 -12.28 -16.04
N ARG A 141 -3.98 -13.35 -15.22
CA ARG A 141 -5.16 -14.23 -15.05
C ARG A 141 -6.39 -13.48 -14.57
N ALA A 142 -6.25 -12.58 -13.59
CA ALA A 142 -7.37 -11.79 -13.09
C ALA A 142 -7.97 -10.84 -14.15
N ILE A 143 -7.16 -10.35 -15.08
CA ILE A 143 -7.61 -9.56 -16.23
C ILE A 143 -8.38 -10.46 -17.21
N ASP A 144 -7.85 -11.64 -17.54
CA ASP A 144 -8.50 -12.59 -18.45
C ASP A 144 -9.89 -13.01 -17.92
N PHE A 145 -10.00 -13.33 -16.62
CA PHE A 145 -11.28 -13.68 -15.98
C PHE A 145 -12.29 -12.53 -15.94
N ASN A 146 -11.85 -11.28 -15.85
CA ASN A 146 -12.74 -10.13 -15.80
C ASN A 146 -13.14 -9.63 -17.20
N GLY A 147 -12.29 -9.86 -18.20
CA GLY A 147 -12.58 -9.58 -19.61
C GLY A 147 -13.66 -10.49 -20.20
N SER A 148 -13.66 -11.78 -19.83
CA SER A 148 -14.67 -12.74 -20.32
C SER A 148 -16.09 -12.48 -19.79
N ARG A 149 -16.24 -11.75 -18.68
CA ARG A 149 -17.57 -11.42 -18.11
C ARG A 149 -18.26 -10.21 -18.74
N GLN A 150 -17.55 -9.42 -19.55
CA GLN A 150 -18.12 -8.21 -20.19
C GLN A 150 -18.39 -8.40 -21.70
N GLY A 151 -18.09 -9.57 -22.28
CA GLY A 151 -18.18 -9.83 -23.72
C GLY A 151 -19.53 -10.33 -24.26
N GLU A 152 -20.48 -10.76 -23.42
CA GLU A 152 -21.70 -11.46 -23.89
C GLU A 152 -22.99 -10.62 -23.90
N HIS A 153 -22.93 -9.28 -23.95
CA HIS A 153 -24.15 -8.45 -23.95
C HIS A 153 -24.20 -7.31 -24.98
N ARG A 154 -23.51 -7.44 -26.13
CA ARG A 154 -23.56 -6.43 -27.21
C ARG A 154 -23.68 -7.03 -28.61
N THR A 155 -24.56 -7.99 -28.85
CA THR A 155 -25.04 -8.30 -30.23
C THR A 155 -26.40 -8.98 -30.19
N ALA A 156 -27.47 -8.23 -29.94
CA ALA A 156 -28.82 -8.56 -30.41
C ALA A 156 -29.72 -7.33 -30.23
N GLY A 157 -30.14 -6.72 -31.34
CA GLY A 157 -31.28 -5.80 -31.36
C GLY A 157 -31.00 -4.39 -31.87
N ILE A 158 -30.70 -4.25 -33.16
CA ILE A 158 -31.18 -3.13 -33.97
C ILE A 158 -31.55 -3.70 -35.34
N ILE A 159 -32.81 -4.11 -35.51
CA ILE A 159 -33.45 -4.13 -36.82
C ILE A 159 -34.31 -2.88 -36.83
N GLU A 160 -33.78 -1.79 -37.38
CA GLU A 160 -34.53 -0.59 -37.70
C GLU A 160 -35.46 -0.92 -38.87
N GLY A 161 -36.76 -0.75 -38.64
CA GLY A 161 -37.78 -0.74 -39.68
C GLY A 161 -38.16 0.70 -40.03
N ASN A 162 -38.18 0.94 -41.34
CA ASN A 162 -39.00 1.88 -42.13
C ASN A 162 -39.02 3.38 -41.79
N GLU A 163 -38.75 4.23 -42.79
CA GLU A 163 -39.76 4.96 -43.59
C GLU A 163 -39.09 5.97 -44.53
N GLU A 164 -39.18 5.75 -45.84
CA GLU A 164 -39.13 6.84 -46.84
C GLU A 164 -40.35 6.72 -47.76
N GLN A 165 -41.30 7.65 -47.57
CA GLN A 165 -42.21 8.15 -48.60
C GLN A 165 -41.38 9.10 -49.50
N SER A 166 -41.62 9.35 -50.79
CA SER A 166 -42.90 9.54 -51.47
C SER A 166 -42.65 9.76 -52.98
N ILE A 167 -43.69 9.43 -53.77
CA ILE A 167 -43.98 9.78 -55.19
C ILE A 167 -43.23 9.00 -56.27
#